data_AF-A0A424YIS8-F1
#
_entry.id   AF-A0A424YIS8-F1
#
_cell.length_a   1.000
_cell.length_b   1.000
_cell.length_c   1.000
_cell.angle_alpha   90.00
_cell.angle_beta   90.00
_cell.angle_gamma   90.00
#
_symmetry.space_group_name_H-M   'P 1'
#
loop_
_entity.id
_entity.type
_entity.pdbx_description
1 polymer ?
#
loop_
_entity_poly.entity_id
_entity_poly.type
_entity_poly.pdbx_seq_one_letter_code
_entity_poly.pdbx_strand_id
1 'polypeptide(L)'
;MAHYYGMDLKTLRKQYSPVVGQKHHISVPINPNLVLLPVKLRQALEPGETTVGYVNLCQVDKVEENREDPLFRCRIKFRGEDTPFLNSLNSPETLRSRMEQGKAALEEYLRRQRETVK
;
A
#
# COMPACT_ATOMS: atom_id res chain seq x y z
N MET A 1 -9.14 -19.83 -17.56
CA MET A 1 -9.74 -18.62 -16.98
C MET A 1 -9.09 -18.19 -15.66
N ALA A 2 -8.72 -19.11 -14.74
CA ALA A 2 -8.04 -18.75 -13.48
C ALA A 2 -6.61 -18.18 -13.62
N HIS A 3 -5.91 -18.46 -14.72
CA HIS A 3 -4.57 -17.91 -15.02
C HIS A 3 -4.55 -16.38 -15.24
N TYR A 4 -5.64 -15.80 -15.77
CA TYR A 4 -5.69 -14.36 -16.10
C TYR A 4 -6.01 -13.46 -14.90
N TYR A 5 -6.58 -14.02 -13.83
CA TYR A 5 -6.91 -13.29 -12.59
C TYR A 5 -6.15 -13.78 -11.36
N GLY A 6 -5.42 -14.89 -11.48
CA GLY A 6 -4.59 -15.48 -10.41
C GLY A 6 -3.25 -14.78 -10.27
N MET A 7 -3.25 -13.45 -10.05
CA MET A 7 -2.01 -12.75 -9.72
C MET A 7 -1.59 -13.15 -8.31
N ASP A 8 -0.63 -14.06 -8.21
CA ASP A 8 0.00 -14.42 -6.95
C ASP A 8 0.73 -13.19 -6.38
N LEU A 9 0.29 -12.74 -5.20
CA LEU A 9 0.91 -11.61 -4.49
C LEU A 9 2.40 -11.83 -4.23
N LYS A 10 2.85 -13.07 -4.07
CA LYS A 10 4.29 -13.38 -3.90
C LYS A 10 5.05 -13.11 -5.19
N THR A 11 4.51 -13.52 -6.34
CA THR A 11 5.06 -13.23 -7.66
C THR A 11 5.09 -11.73 -7.93
N LEU A 12 4.00 -11.02 -7.64
CA LEU A 12 3.96 -9.57 -7.80
C LEU A 12 4.97 -8.84 -6.93
N ARG A 13 5.10 -9.22 -5.66
CA ARG A 13 6.12 -8.65 -4.77
C ARG A 13 7.52 -8.86 -5.33
N LYS A 14 7.84 -10.04 -5.86
CA LYS A 14 9.14 -10.28 -6.51
C LYS A 14 9.37 -9.37 -7.72
N GLN A 15 8.33 -9.12 -8.52
CA GLN A 15 8.41 -8.26 -9.69
C GLN A 15 8.65 -6.78 -9.33
N TYR A 16 8.00 -6.27 -8.29
CA TYR A 16 8.08 -4.86 -7.90
C TYR A 16 9.18 -4.57 -6.87
N SER A 17 9.71 -5.58 -6.17
CA SER A 17 10.80 -5.41 -5.19
C SER A 17 12.01 -4.62 -5.73
N PRO A 18 12.53 -4.90 -6.96
CA PRO A 18 13.63 -4.13 -7.52
C PRO A 18 13.26 -2.69 -7.87
N VAL A 19 12.00 -2.47 -8.29
CA VAL A 19 11.50 -1.16 -8.71
C VAL A 19 11.40 -0.21 -7.52
N VAL A 20 10.91 -0.70 -6.38
CA VAL A 20 10.76 0.09 -5.16
C VAL A 20 12.02 0.09 -4.27
N GLY A 21 13.02 -0.72 -4.61
CA GLY A 21 14.25 -0.85 -3.83
C GLY A 21 14.06 -1.49 -2.45
N GLN A 22 12.99 -2.25 -2.23
CA GLN A 22 12.65 -2.85 -0.92
C GLN A 22 12.24 -4.32 -1.05
N LYS A 23 12.59 -5.13 -0.04
CA LYS A 23 12.25 -6.57 0.03
C LYS A 23 10.96 -6.87 0.82
N HIS A 24 10.56 -5.95 1.70
CA HIS A 24 9.39 -6.10 2.58
C HIS A 24 8.48 -4.89 2.43
N HIS A 25 7.20 -5.06 2.76
CA HIS A 25 6.19 -4.00 2.68
C HIS A 25 6.17 -3.29 1.33
N ILE A 26 6.27 -4.09 0.26
CA ILE A 26 6.25 -3.60 -1.12
C ILE A 26 4.80 -3.23 -1.46
N SER A 27 4.62 -2.02 -1.99
CA SER A 27 3.36 -1.60 -2.60
C SER A 27 3.14 -2.35 -3.90
N VAL A 28 1.95 -2.93 -4.06
CA VAL A 28 1.67 -3.82 -5.20
C VAL A 28 0.55 -3.23 -6.07
N PRO A 29 0.85 -2.75 -7.29
CA PRO A 29 -0.16 -2.33 -8.25
C PRO A 29 -0.85 -3.57 -8.83
N ILE A 30 -2.17 -3.64 -8.67
CA ILE A 30 -3.02 -4.70 -9.25
C ILE A 30 -3.63 -4.20 -10.57
N ASN A 31 -4.09 -2.95 -10.56
CA ASN A 31 -4.60 -2.24 -11.73
C ASN A 31 -4.39 -0.71 -11.56
N PRO A 32 -4.65 0.13 -12.58
CA PRO A 32 -4.41 1.57 -12.52
C PRO A 32 -5.07 2.32 -11.34
N ASN A 33 -6.15 1.76 -10.79
CA ASN A 33 -6.96 2.34 -9.72
C ASN A 33 -6.85 1.57 -8.39
N LEU A 34 -6.02 0.51 -8.34
CA LEU A 34 -5.83 -0.33 -7.16
C LEU A 34 -4.35 -0.62 -6.95
N VAL A 35 -3.75 0.11 -6.02
CA VAL A 35 -2.38 -0.11 -5.57
C VAL A 35 -2.41 -0.44 -4.09
N LEU A 36 -2.06 -1.67 -3.75
CA LEU A 36 -2.07 -2.19 -2.39
C LEU A 36 -0.88 -1.60 -1.63
N LEU A 37 -1.15 -0.59 -0.81
CA LEU A 37 -0.18 0.04 0.09
C LEU A 37 -0.18 -0.68 1.45
N PRO A 38 0.95 -1.26 1.90
CA PRO A 38 1.01 -1.96 3.17
C PRO A 38 1.02 -1.00 4.36
N VAL A 39 0.14 -1.27 5.32
CA VAL A 39 -0.10 -0.43 6.51
C VAL A 39 -0.22 -1.32 7.75
N LYS A 40 0.45 -0.95 8.84
CA LYS A 40 0.29 -1.62 10.13
C LYS A 40 -0.92 -1.04 10.86
N LEU A 41 -1.98 -1.82 11.01
CA LEU A 41 -3.29 -1.35 11.51
C LEU A 41 -3.58 -1.78 12.94
N ARG A 42 -2.83 -2.75 13.48
CA ARG A 42 -3.04 -3.27 14.84
C ARG A 42 -1.75 -3.76 15.46
N GLN A 43 -1.76 -3.92 16.78
CA GLN A 43 -0.67 -4.57 17.50
C GLN A 43 -0.76 -6.10 17.34
N ALA A 44 0.38 -6.77 17.44
CA ALA A 44 0.42 -8.23 17.46
C ALA A 44 0.02 -8.67 18.87
N LEU A 45 -0.87 -9.65 18.95
CA LEU A 45 -1.22 -10.31 20.20
C LEU A 45 -0.15 -11.35 20.55
N GLU A 46 0.40 -12.02 19.53
CA GLU A 46 1.41 -13.06 19.68
C GLU A 46 2.62 -12.83 18.76
N PRO A 47 3.83 -13.28 19.14
CA PRO A 47 5.00 -13.26 18.26
C PRO A 47 4.73 -14.00 16.93
N GLY A 48 5.10 -13.38 15.82
CA GLY A 48 4.91 -13.95 14.47
C GLY A 48 3.55 -13.62 13.84
N GLU A 49 2.65 -12.95 14.54
CA GLU A 49 1.35 -12.56 13.99
C GLU A 49 1.46 -11.48 12.90
N THR A 50 0.73 -11.66 11.80
CA THR A 50 0.67 -10.66 10.73
C THR A 50 -0.22 -9.48 11.14
N THR A 51 0.40 -8.32 11.31
CA THR A 51 -0.26 -7.05 11.71
C THR A 51 -0.40 -6.04 10.57
N VAL A 52 0.10 -6.41 9.39
CA VAL A 52 0.11 -5.56 8.20
C VAL A 52 -1.10 -5.89 7.35
N GLY A 53 -1.98 -4.89 7.19
CA GLY A 53 -3.03 -4.89 6.18
C GLY A 53 -2.63 -4.08 4.95
N TYR A 54 -3.56 -3.92 4.02
CA TYR A 54 -3.40 -3.10 2.83
C TYR A 54 -4.50 -2.05 2.75
N VAL A 55 -4.15 -0.88 2.26
CA VAL A 55 -5.10 0.15 1.84
C VAL A 55 -4.88 0.48 0.38
N ASN A 56 -5.91 0.97 -0.31
CA ASN A 56 -5.74 1.41 -1.69
C ASN A 56 -5.09 2.79 -1.72
N LEU A 57 -3.85 2.89 -2.20
CA LEU A 57 -3.12 4.15 -2.33
C LEU A 57 -3.89 5.18 -3.16
N CYS A 58 -4.59 4.74 -4.22
CA CYS A 58 -5.30 5.63 -5.13
C CYS A 58 -6.47 6.37 -4.45
N GLN A 59 -6.96 5.84 -3.33
CA GLN A 59 -8.03 6.43 -2.53
C GLN A 59 -7.50 7.23 -1.33
N VAL A 60 -6.21 7.20 -1.04
CA VAL A 60 -5.63 8.00 0.05
C VAL A 60 -5.65 9.46 -0.36
N ASP A 61 -6.26 10.28 0.49
CA ASP A 61 -6.23 11.74 0.37
C ASP A 61 -4.97 12.30 1.04
N LYS A 62 -4.78 11.98 2.32
CA LYS A 62 -3.64 12.47 3.10
C LYS A 62 -3.32 11.59 4.32
N VAL A 63 -2.10 11.76 4.83
CA VAL A 63 -1.61 11.14 6.06
C VAL A 63 -1.23 12.24 7.06
N GLU A 64 -1.90 12.22 8.20
CA GLU A 64 -1.77 13.20 9.30
C GLU A 64 -1.24 12.50 10.55
N GLU A 65 -0.56 13.24 11.42
CA GLU A 65 -0.22 12.75 12.77
C GLU A 65 -1.50 12.45 13.55
N ASN A 66 -1.50 11.37 14.33
CA ASN A 66 -2.56 11.14 15.30
C ASN A 66 -2.12 11.69 16.65
N ARG A 67 -2.87 12.67 17.17
CA ARG A 67 -2.62 13.30 18.48
C ARG A 67 -3.65 12.90 19.53
N GLU A 68 -4.69 12.17 19.13
CA GLU A 68 -5.82 11.80 19.99
C GLU A 68 -5.59 10.46 20.68
N ASP A 69 -5.01 9.49 19.97
CA ASP A 69 -4.76 8.14 20.49
C ASP A 69 -3.25 7.83 20.50
N PRO A 70 -2.62 7.65 21.68
CA PRO A 70 -1.19 7.41 21.77
C PRO A 70 -0.76 6.05 21.22
N LEU A 71 -1.68 5.10 21.03
CA LEU A 71 -1.36 3.80 20.43
C LEU A 71 -1.03 3.95 18.94
N PHE A 72 -1.72 4.85 18.24
CA PHE A 72 -1.57 5.03 16.81
C PHE A 72 -0.75 6.29 16.50
N ARG A 73 0.16 6.18 15.53
CA ARG A 73 1.10 7.26 15.22
C ARG A 73 0.59 8.18 14.13
N CYS A 74 -0.30 7.69 13.27
CA CYS A 74 -0.88 8.50 12.20
C CYS A 74 -2.30 8.08 11.85
N ARG A 75 -2.98 8.97 11.12
CA ARG A 75 -4.32 8.80 10.57
C ARG A 75 -4.25 8.94 9.04
N ILE A 76 -4.77 7.96 8.34
CA ILE A 76 -4.89 7.93 6.88
C ILE A 76 -6.32 8.35 6.55
N LYS A 77 -6.49 9.46 5.83
CA LYS A 77 -7.79 9.92 5.33
C LYS A 77 -7.98 9.47 3.89
N PHE A 78 -9.19 9.03 3.57
CA PHE A 78 -9.55 8.61 2.22
C PHE A 78 -10.42 9.64 1.53
N ARG A 79 -10.35 9.66 0.20
CA ARG A 79 -11.22 10.47 -0.65
C ARG A 79 -12.67 9.95 -0.57
N GLY A 80 -13.63 10.85 -0.46
CA GLY A 80 -15.06 10.53 -0.39
C GLY A 80 -15.83 11.56 0.42
N GLU A 81 -17.17 11.54 0.34
CA GLU A 81 -18.04 12.52 1.02
C GLU A 81 -17.96 12.42 2.55
N ASP A 82 -17.95 11.19 3.10
CA ASP A 82 -17.84 10.96 4.55
C ASP A 82 -16.39 11.00 5.09
N THR A 83 -15.40 11.25 4.22
CA THR A 83 -13.95 11.26 4.53
C THR A 83 -13.52 10.21 5.57
N PRO A 84 -13.77 8.91 5.33
CA PRO A 84 -13.43 7.88 6.31
C PRO A 84 -11.91 7.90 6.57
N PHE A 85 -11.53 7.46 7.76
CA PHE A 85 -10.13 7.38 8.15
C PHE A 85 -9.77 6.04 8.78
N LEU A 86 -8.49 5.70 8.69
CA LEU A 86 -7.89 4.56 9.38
C LEU A 86 -6.70 5.02 10.20
N ASN A 87 -6.63 4.57 11.45
CA ASN A 87 -5.45 4.78 12.28
C ASN A 87 -4.38 3.73 11.95
N SER A 88 -3.12 4.15 12.00
CA SER A 88 -1.98 3.26 11.75
C SER A 88 -0.90 3.40 12.83
N LEU A 89 -0.26 2.28 13.13
CA LEU A 89 0.93 2.21 13.98
C LEU A 89 2.20 2.64 13.24
N ASN A 90 2.17 2.79 11.91
CA ASN A 90 3.30 3.34 11.16
C ASN A 90 3.40 4.85 11.40
N SER A 91 4.62 5.39 11.39
CA SER A 91 4.80 6.85 11.46
C SER A 91 4.32 7.51 10.15
N PRO A 92 3.92 8.79 10.18
CA PRO A 92 3.56 9.52 8.97
C PRO A 92 4.65 9.47 7.89
N GLU A 93 5.92 9.58 8.28
CA GLU A 93 7.08 9.55 7.39
C GLU A 93 7.21 8.19 6.71
N THR A 94 7.01 7.12 7.48
CA THR A 94 7.04 5.75 6.95
C THR A 94 5.95 5.56 5.89
N LEU A 95 4.72 6.01 6.17
CA LEU A 95 3.63 5.90 5.21
C LEU A 95 3.86 6.77 3.97
N ARG A 96 4.31 8.02 4.13
CA ARG A 96 4.63 8.91 3.01
C ARG A 96 5.70 8.28 2.10
N SER A 97 6.77 7.73 2.67
CA SER A 97 7.80 7.02 1.90
C SER A 97 7.22 5.83 1.13
N ARG A 98 6.36 5.02 1.76
CA ARG A 98 5.67 3.90 1.09
C ARG A 98 4.69 4.36 0.01
N MET A 99 4.04 5.51 0.20
CA MET A 99 3.16 6.11 -0.81
C MET A 99 3.96 6.49 -2.05
N GLU A 100 5.12 7.15 -1.89
CA GLU A 100 6.00 7.48 -3.01
C GLU A 100 6.49 6.23 -3.75
N GLN A 101 6.88 5.19 -3.01
CA GLN A 101 7.23 3.89 -3.61
C GLN A 101 6.05 3.25 -4.34
N GLY A 102 4.83 3.36 -3.79
CA GLY A 102 3.63 2.86 -4.45
C GLY A 102 3.28 3.61 -5.73
N LYS A 103 3.53 4.93 -5.78
CA LYS A 103 3.41 5.71 -7.02
C LYS A 103 4.43 5.26 -8.07
N ALA A 104 5.69 5.08 -7.68
CA ALA A 104 6.73 4.56 -8.59
C ALA A 104 6.37 3.17 -9.14
N ALA A 105 5.85 2.28 -8.29
CA ALA A 105 5.37 0.98 -8.73
C ALA A 105 4.19 1.08 -9.72
N LEU A 106 3.26 2.00 -9.49
CA LEU A 106 2.14 2.26 -10.41
C LEU A 106 2.62 2.80 -11.76
N GLU A 107 3.57 3.73 -11.78
CA GLU A 107 4.17 4.26 -13.01
C GLU A 107 4.80 3.14 -13.85
N GLU A 108 5.56 2.25 -13.20
CA GLU A 108 6.15 1.09 -13.83
C GLU A 108 5.10 0.10 -14.35
N TYR A 109 4.03 -0.14 -13.58
CA TYR A 109 2.90 -0.97 -14.02
C TYR A 109 2.27 -0.41 -15.31
N LEU A 110 2.00 0.91 -15.35
CA LEU A 110 1.41 1.58 -16.51
C LEU A 110 2.35 1.59 -17.72
N ARG A 111 3.67 1.69 -17.50
CA ARG A 111 4.68 1.57 -18.57
C ARG A 111 4.60 0.20 -19.23
N ARG A 112 4.59 -0.88 -18.45
CA ARG A 112 4.51 -2.27 -18.95
C ARG A 112 3.21 -2.56 -19.71
N GLN A 113 2.08 -2.06 -19.21
CA GLN A 113 0.79 -2.21 -19.90
C GLN A 113 0.81 -1.57 -21.30
N ARG A 114 1.42 -0.38 -21.43
CA ARG A 114 1.56 0.30 -22.73
C ARG A 114 2.49 -0.45 -23.71
N GLU A 115 3.47 -1.18 -23.20
CA GLU A 115 4.39 -1.99 -24.02
C GLU A 115 3.76 -3.31 -24.49
N THR A 116 2.78 -3.85 -23.75
CA THR A 116 2.13 -5.14 -24.07
C THR A 116 0.98 -4.99 -25.08
N VAL A 117 0.46 -3.76 -25.26
CA VAL A 117 -0.64 -3.45 -26.18
C VAL A 117 -0.15 -3.02 -27.58
N LYS A 118 1.17 -2.90 -27.76
CA LYS A 118 1.82 -2.71 -29.08
C LYS A 118 2.22 -4.04 -29.69
#